data_AF-A0A1Q3C5H9-F1
#
_entry.id   AF-A0A1Q3C5H9-F1
#
_cell.length_a   1.000
_cell.length_b   1.000
_cell.length_c   1.000
_cell.angle_alpha   90.00
_cell.angle_beta   90.00
_cell.angle_gamma   90.00
#
_symmetry.space_group_name_H-M   'P 1'
#
loop_
_entity.id
_entity.type
_entity.pdbx_description
1 polymer ?
#
loop_
_entity_poly.entity_id
_entity_poly.type
_entity_poly.pdbx_seq_one_letter_code
_entity_poly.pdbx_strand_id
1 'polypeptide(L)'
;SSEISRPENKGFYAPLNLIEEAKKEIDSYSKGGPISFADLIQCAAQSATKATFLATAIRKCGGNEEKWGLLCNAYGSNGQWGFLERQFGRADAQEPDPEGRVPVWEKASVQEMKDKFSAIGLGPRQLAVMSVFLGPDQLASEMLLANDPLVSTWVQKYQRSKETVSQTDYEVDLITTLTKLNTLGQQINNEAYTYPVQKLDFGKLKL
;
A
#
# COMPACT_ATOMS: atom_id res chain seq x y z
N SER A 1 18.49 -9.27 -5.87
CA SER A 1 18.80 -7.84 -6.06
C SER A 1 19.82 -7.41 -5.01
N SER A 2 20.78 -6.52 -5.33
CA SER A 2 21.67 -5.94 -4.30
C SER A 2 20.95 -4.92 -3.41
N GLU A 3 19.82 -4.39 -3.86
CA GLU A 3 19.04 -3.36 -3.15
C GLU A 3 18.49 -3.82 -1.81
N ILE A 4 18.05 -5.08 -1.71
CA ILE A 4 17.51 -5.64 -0.46
C ILE A 4 18.55 -5.71 0.67
N SER A 5 19.84 -5.67 0.32
CA SER A 5 20.94 -5.68 1.30
C SER A 5 21.30 -4.29 1.83
N ARG A 6 20.69 -3.22 1.29
CA ARG A 6 20.98 -1.85 1.72
C ARG A 6 20.42 -1.55 3.11
N PRO A 7 21.02 -0.64 3.89
CA PRO A 7 20.61 -0.35 5.26
C PRO A 7 19.13 0.02 5.43
N GLU A 8 18.57 0.78 4.49
CA GLU A 8 17.16 1.20 4.48
C GLU A 8 16.17 0.04 4.31
N ASN A 9 16.63 -1.10 3.77
CA ASN A 9 15.80 -2.27 3.48
C ASN A 9 16.02 -3.41 4.49
N LYS A 10 16.73 -3.12 5.60
CA LYS A 10 17.02 -4.09 6.65
C LYS A 10 15.72 -4.66 7.21
N GLY A 11 15.65 -5.99 7.30
CA GLY A 11 14.49 -6.71 7.85
C GLY A 11 13.43 -7.12 6.84
N PHE A 12 13.56 -6.73 5.56
CA PHE A 12 12.56 -7.06 4.53
C PHE A 12 12.74 -8.42 3.83
N TYR A 13 13.76 -9.21 4.18
CA TYR A 13 13.93 -10.56 3.60
C TYR A 13 12.73 -11.48 3.85
N ALA A 14 12.19 -11.51 5.07
CA ALA A 14 11.05 -12.38 5.39
C ALA A 14 9.76 -11.95 4.65
N PRO A 15 9.37 -10.67 4.66
CA PRO A 15 8.28 -10.18 3.79
C PRO A 15 8.51 -10.44 2.30
N LEU A 16 9.73 -10.30 1.81
CA LEU A 16 10.06 -10.58 0.41
C LEU A 16 9.85 -12.07 0.07
N ASN A 17 10.24 -12.98 0.95
CA ASN A 17 10.00 -14.42 0.76
C ASN A 17 8.49 -14.73 0.68
N LEU A 18 7.66 -14.09 1.52
CA LEU A 18 6.20 -14.24 1.44
C LEU A 18 5.66 -13.79 0.07
N ILE A 19 6.18 -12.69 -0.47
CA ILE A 19 5.82 -12.19 -1.80
C ILE A 19 6.27 -13.18 -2.88
N GLU A 20 7.47 -13.75 -2.78
CA GLU A 20 7.95 -14.76 -3.74
C GLU A 20 7.10 -16.04 -3.73
N GLU A 21 6.66 -16.50 -2.55
CA GLU A 21 5.76 -17.65 -2.42
C GLU A 21 4.39 -17.37 -3.04
N ALA A 22 3.78 -16.23 -2.70
CA ALA A 22 2.51 -15.81 -3.29
C ALA A 22 2.61 -15.66 -4.82
N LYS A 23 3.74 -15.15 -5.33
CA LYS A 23 3.99 -15.05 -6.77
C LYS A 23 3.97 -16.42 -7.44
N LYS A 24 4.68 -17.40 -6.88
CA LYS A 24 4.74 -18.78 -7.42
C LYS A 24 3.35 -19.39 -7.49
N GLU A 25 2.54 -19.17 -6.46
CA GLU A 25 1.17 -19.65 -6.41
C GLU A 25 0.33 -18.99 -7.51
N ILE A 26 0.30 -17.65 -7.58
CA ILE A 26 -0.46 -16.88 -8.57
C ILE A 26 -0.08 -17.25 -10.00
N ASP A 27 1.23 -17.34 -10.27
CA ASP A 27 1.76 -17.67 -11.60
C ASP A 27 1.36 -19.08 -12.04
N SER A 28 1.15 -20.01 -11.10
CA SER A 28 0.81 -21.41 -11.43
C SER A 28 -0.58 -21.56 -12.07
N TYR A 29 -1.50 -20.64 -11.80
CA TYR A 29 -2.88 -20.68 -12.32
C TYR A 29 -3.24 -19.46 -13.18
N SER A 30 -2.35 -18.49 -13.33
CA SER A 30 -2.60 -17.31 -14.16
C SER A 30 -2.77 -17.69 -15.64
N LYS A 31 -3.86 -17.20 -16.26
CA LYS A 31 -4.14 -17.40 -17.68
C LYS A 31 -3.48 -16.34 -18.57
N GLY A 32 -3.13 -15.19 -17.99
CA GLY A 32 -2.60 -14.01 -18.67
C GLY A 32 -1.09 -13.83 -18.55
N GLY A 33 -0.37 -14.88 -18.15
CA GLY A 33 1.07 -14.82 -17.87
C GLY A 33 1.41 -14.46 -16.42
N PRO A 34 2.70 -14.44 -16.06
CA PRO A 34 3.15 -14.25 -14.69
C PRO A 34 2.90 -12.82 -14.20
N ILE A 35 2.54 -12.65 -12.93
CA ILE A 35 2.39 -11.32 -12.32
C ILE A 35 3.76 -10.66 -12.11
N SER A 36 3.89 -9.36 -12.38
CA SER A 36 5.14 -8.64 -12.11
C SER A 36 5.38 -8.51 -10.60
N PHE A 37 6.65 -8.48 -10.18
CA PHE A 37 6.98 -8.15 -8.79
C PHE A 37 6.53 -6.73 -8.42
N ALA A 38 6.64 -5.79 -9.36
CA ALA A 38 6.20 -4.41 -9.19
C ALA A 38 4.70 -4.31 -8.83
N ASP A 39 3.84 -5.11 -9.47
CA ASP A 39 2.42 -5.17 -9.09
C ASP A 39 2.21 -5.92 -7.77
N LEU A 40 2.84 -7.08 -7.60
CA LEU A 40 2.59 -7.93 -6.44
C LEU A 40 3.01 -7.27 -5.11
N ILE A 41 4.14 -6.55 -5.09
CA ILE A 41 4.59 -5.78 -3.91
C ILE A 41 3.52 -4.76 -3.50
N GLN A 42 2.88 -4.13 -4.49
CA GLN A 42 1.91 -3.06 -4.25
C GLN A 42 0.53 -3.62 -3.87
N CYS A 43 0.15 -4.78 -4.42
CA CYS A 43 -0.98 -5.57 -3.95
C CYS A 43 -0.79 -6.04 -2.50
N ALA A 44 0.43 -6.47 -2.14
CA ALA A 44 0.76 -6.82 -0.76
C ALA A 44 0.62 -5.62 0.19
N ALA A 45 1.10 -4.44 -0.22
CA ALA A 45 0.93 -3.20 0.54
C ALA A 45 -0.55 -2.80 0.71
N GLN A 46 -1.36 -2.94 -0.34
CA GLN A 46 -2.81 -2.74 -0.28
C GLN A 46 -3.46 -3.71 0.72
N SER A 47 -3.13 -5.00 0.64
CA SER A 47 -3.67 -6.04 1.51
C SER A 47 -3.30 -5.79 2.98
N ALA A 48 -2.02 -5.47 3.24
CA ALA A 48 -1.55 -5.13 4.58
C ALA A 48 -2.24 -3.88 5.14
N THR A 49 -2.46 -2.85 4.30
CA THR A 49 -3.20 -1.65 4.71
C THR A 49 -4.64 -2.00 5.11
N LYS A 50 -5.34 -2.78 4.29
CA LYS A 50 -6.70 -3.29 4.62
C LYS A 50 -6.68 -4.07 5.95
N ALA A 51 -5.65 -4.88 6.19
CA ALA A 51 -5.48 -5.61 7.45
C ALA A 51 -5.30 -4.68 8.67
N THR A 52 -4.63 -3.53 8.53
CA THR A 52 -4.52 -2.54 9.63
C THR A 52 -5.85 -1.87 9.96
N PHE A 53 -6.68 -1.57 8.94
CA PHE A 53 -8.02 -1.01 9.13
C PHE A 53 -8.93 -2.03 9.82
N LEU A 54 -8.84 -3.29 9.37
CA LEU A 54 -9.47 -4.46 9.99
C LEU A 54 -9.13 -4.60 11.48
N ALA A 55 -7.85 -4.64 11.82
CA ALA A 55 -7.40 -4.78 13.20
C ALA A 55 -7.91 -3.63 14.09
N THR A 56 -7.91 -2.39 13.56
CA THR A 56 -8.38 -1.21 14.29
C THR A 56 -9.86 -1.30 14.61
N ALA A 57 -10.66 -1.77 13.65
CA ALA A 57 -12.09 -1.85 13.83
C ALA A 57 -12.53 -3.04 14.71
N ILE A 58 -11.86 -4.20 14.61
CA ILE A 58 -12.04 -5.30 15.58
C ILE A 58 -11.81 -4.79 17.00
N ARG A 59 -10.73 -4.02 17.21
CA ARG A 59 -10.44 -3.39 18.50
C ARG A 59 -11.57 -2.44 18.95
N LYS A 60 -12.13 -1.64 18.04
CA LYS A 60 -13.27 -0.74 18.34
C LYS A 60 -14.56 -1.49 18.67
N CYS A 61 -14.73 -2.71 18.14
CA CYS A 61 -15.85 -3.59 18.45
C CYS A 61 -15.61 -4.47 19.71
N GLY A 62 -14.59 -4.17 20.52
CA GLY A 62 -14.27 -4.94 21.72
C GLY A 62 -13.80 -6.36 21.44
N GLY A 63 -13.20 -6.61 20.27
CA GLY A 63 -12.71 -7.93 19.86
C GLY A 63 -13.76 -8.83 19.20
N ASN A 64 -14.97 -8.31 18.91
CA ASN A 64 -16.00 -9.09 18.23
C ASN A 64 -15.84 -9.04 16.70
N GLU A 65 -15.40 -10.14 16.10
CA GLU A 65 -15.13 -10.26 14.66
C GLU A 65 -16.41 -10.25 13.79
N GLU A 66 -17.55 -10.69 14.31
CA GLU A 66 -18.82 -10.76 13.57
C GLU A 66 -19.44 -9.36 13.40
N LYS A 67 -19.49 -8.58 14.48
CA LYS A 67 -19.95 -7.17 14.46
C LYS A 67 -19.07 -6.31 13.56
N TRP A 68 -17.81 -6.70 13.40
CA TRP A 68 -16.87 -6.06 12.50
C TRP A 68 -17.28 -6.19 11.03
N GLY A 69 -17.64 -7.38 10.54
CA GLY A 69 -17.93 -7.58 9.10
C GLY A 69 -19.00 -6.61 8.59
N LEU A 70 -19.98 -6.31 9.44
CA LEU A 70 -21.01 -5.30 9.18
C LEU A 70 -20.44 -3.88 9.13
N LEU A 71 -19.59 -3.49 10.09
CA LEU A 71 -18.98 -2.16 10.14
C LEU A 71 -18.03 -1.91 8.96
N CYS A 72 -17.25 -2.92 8.59
CA CYS A 72 -16.32 -2.87 7.47
C CYS A 72 -17.02 -2.71 6.13
N ASN A 73 -18.06 -3.51 5.89
CA ASN A 73 -18.87 -3.42 4.69
C ASN A 73 -19.53 -2.04 4.56
N ALA A 74 -19.87 -1.41 5.69
CA ALA A 74 -20.47 -0.08 5.70
C ALA A 74 -19.45 1.07 5.52
N TYR A 75 -18.27 0.98 6.14
CA TYR A 75 -17.38 2.14 6.30
C TYR A 75 -15.89 1.91 5.96
N GLY A 76 -15.48 0.73 5.51
CA GLY A 76 -14.06 0.41 5.23
C GLY A 76 -13.46 1.10 3.99
N SER A 77 -14.09 2.19 3.54
CA SER A 77 -13.66 3.00 2.40
C SER A 77 -13.41 2.19 1.13
N ASN A 78 -14.13 1.07 0.94
CA ASN A 78 -13.87 0.11 -0.13
C ASN A 78 -13.90 0.76 -1.53
N GLY A 79 -14.80 1.73 -1.74
CA GLY A 79 -14.89 2.47 -3.00
C GLY A 79 -13.68 3.35 -3.31
N GLN A 80 -12.89 3.74 -2.31
CA GLN A 80 -11.69 4.58 -2.51
C GLN A 80 -10.54 3.80 -3.17
N TRP A 81 -10.52 2.47 -3.04
CA TRP A 81 -9.50 1.62 -3.67
C TRP A 81 -9.65 1.51 -5.19
N GLY A 82 -10.80 1.88 -5.76
CA GLY A 82 -11.09 1.64 -7.18
C GLY A 82 -10.07 2.28 -8.14
N PHE A 83 -9.51 3.46 -7.80
CA PHE A 83 -8.46 4.04 -8.63
C PHE A 83 -7.14 3.27 -8.50
N LEU A 84 -6.74 2.85 -7.30
CA LEU A 84 -5.54 2.01 -7.08
C LEU A 84 -5.65 0.68 -7.84
N GLU A 85 -6.80 0.02 -7.74
CA GLU A 85 -7.06 -1.28 -8.38
C GLU A 85 -7.04 -1.19 -9.90
N ARG A 86 -7.36 -0.02 -10.47
CA ARG A 86 -7.20 0.27 -11.89
C ARG A 86 -5.73 0.47 -12.29
N GLN A 87 -4.87 0.89 -11.38
CA GLN A 87 -3.43 1.01 -11.63
C GLN A 87 -2.78 -0.36 -11.47
N PHE A 88 -2.97 -1.26 -12.45
CA PHE A 88 -2.47 -2.64 -12.42
C PHE A 88 -1.89 -3.00 -13.79
N GLY A 89 -0.67 -3.55 -13.81
CA GLY A 89 0.10 -3.76 -15.05
C GLY A 89 1.42 -2.98 -15.08
N ARG A 90 2.16 -2.98 -13.96
CA ARG A 90 3.50 -2.38 -13.85
C ARG A 90 4.57 -3.27 -14.46
N ALA A 91 5.62 -2.65 -14.97
CA ALA A 91 6.78 -3.36 -15.49
C ALA A 91 7.83 -3.55 -14.40
N ASP A 92 8.44 -4.75 -14.37
CA ASP A 92 9.58 -5.04 -13.50
C ASP A 92 10.85 -4.35 -14.03
N ALA A 93 11.53 -3.64 -13.14
CA ALA A 93 12.88 -3.16 -13.39
C ALA A 93 13.85 -4.35 -13.44
N GLN A 94 14.85 -4.27 -14.32
CA GLN A 94 15.86 -5.32 -14.49
C GLN A 94 17.07 -5.14 -13.57
N GLU A 95 17.28 -3.91 -13.09
CA GLU A 95 18.41 -3.53 -12.25
C GLU A 95 17.93 -2.81 -10.98
N PRO A 96 18.71 -2.88 -9.89
CA PRO A 96 18.48 -2.10 -8.68
C PRO A 96 18.34 -0.60 -8.95
N ASP A 97 17.47 0.07 -8.21
CA ASP A 97 17.38 1.53 -8.28
C ASP A 97 18.67 2.18 -7.72
N PRO A 98 19.02 3.42 -8.13
CA PRO A 98 20.22 4.09 -7.63
C PRO A 98 20.22 4.30 -6.11
N GLU A 99 21.39 4.15 -5.50
CA GLU A 99 21.63 4.27 -4.06
C GLU A 99 21.41 5.69 -3.51
N GLY A 100 21.24 5.79 -2.18
CA GLY A 100 21.21 7.07 -1.46
C GLY A 100 19.94 7.90 -1.63
N ARG A 101 18.87 7.29 -2.16
CA ARG A 101 17.57 7.97 -2.40
C ARG A 101 16.50 7.65 -1.37
N VAL A 102 16.71 6.68 -0.50
CA VAL A 102 15.76 6.25 0.53
C VAL A 102 16.41 6.43 1.90
N PRO A 103 15.78 7.18 2.81
CA PRO A 103 16.32 7.35 4.15
C PRO A 103 16.16 6.06 4.98
N VAL A 104 17.03 5.88 5.96
CA VAL A 104 16.86 4.83 6.99
C VAL A 104 15.83 5.34 8.00
N TRP A 105 14.55 5.00 7.78
CA TRP A 105 13.41 5.59 8.50
C TRP A 105 13.52 5.51 10.03
N GLU A 106 14.08 4.42 10.57
CA GLU A 106 14.29 4.23 12.02
C GLU A 106 15.22 5.29 12.65
N LYS A 107 16.09 5.90 11.86
CA LYS A 107 17.13 6.85 12.30
C LYS A 107 16.98 8.23 11.69
N ALA A 108 16.10 8.39 10.71
CA ALA A 108 15.93 9.63 9.98
C ALA A 108 15.33 10.71 10.88
N SER A 109 15.82 11.93 10.73
CA SER A 109 15.21 13.12 11.30
C SER A 109 13.89 13.44 10.58
N VAL A 110 12.98 14.16 11.24
CA VAL A 110 11.73 14.61 10.61
C VAL A 110 12.00 15.50 9.40
N GLN A 111 13.11 16.25 9.41
CA GLN A 111 13.51 17.08 8.27
C GLN A 111 13.88 16.22 7.06
N GLU A 112 14.70 15.17 7.22
CA GLU A 112 15.03 14.24 6.14
C GLU A 112 13.78 13.52 5.59
N MET A 113 12.85 13.14 6.47
CA MET A 113 11.58 12.54 6.06
C MET A 113 10.74 13.51 5.21
N LYS A 114 10.61 14.78 5.64
CA LYS A 114 9.91 15.81 4.86
C LYS A 114 10.58 16.04 3.50
N ASP A 115 11.90 16.19 3.49
CA ASP A 115 12.66 16.44 2.27
C ASP A 115 12.51 15.29 1.28
N LYS A 116 12.49 14.04 1.77
CA LYS A 116 12.21 12.87 0.94
C LYS A 116 10.82 12.92 0.31
N PHE A 117 9.78 13.23 1.09
CA PHE A 117 8.41 13.34 0.58
C PHE A 117 8.29 14.50 -0.41
N SER A 118 8.94 15.64 -0.15
CA SER A 118 8.97 16.77 -1.08
C SER A 118 9.70 16.44 -2.40
N ALA A 119 10.80 15.68 -2.34
CA ALA A 119 11.55 15.27 -3.52
C ALA A 119 10.73 14.38 -4.49
N ILE A 120 9.70 13.70 -3.99
CA ILE A 120 8.79 12.87 -4.79
C ILE A 120 7.43 13.55 -5.05
N GLY A 121 7.33 14.87 -4.86
CA GLY A 121 6.14 15.66 -5.14
C GLY A 121 5.02 15.54 -4.11
N LEU A 122 5.32 15.01 -2.91
CA LEU A 122 4.42 14.95 -1.77
C LEU A 122 4.80 16.01 -0.72
N GLY A 123 4.11 16.04 0.41
CA GLY A 123 4.37 17.02 1.46
C GLY A 123 4.05 16.53 2.88
N PRO A 124 4.06 17.46 3.86
CA PRO A 124 3.88 17.14 5.27
C PRO A 124 2.59 16.37 5.59
N ARG A 125 1.50 16.63 4.85
CA ARG A 125 0.25 15.88 5.00
C ARG A 125 0.44 14.40 4.68
N GLN A 126 1.07 14.11 3.54
CA GLN A 126 1.30 12.75 3.08
C GLN A 126 2.27 12.00 3.99
N LEU A 127 3.30 12.69 4.50
CA LEU A 127 4.19 12.12 5.50
C LEU A 127 3.41 11.71 6.76
N ALA A 128 2.54 12.58 7.27
CA ALA A 128 1.75 12.29 8.47
C ALA A 128 0.77 11.13 8.28
N VAL A 129 0.03 11.08 7.16
CA VAL A 129 -0.98 10.03 6.93
C VAL A 129 -0.34 8.66 6.70
N MET A 130 0.90 8.63 6.21
CA MET A 130 1.66 7.41 5.98
C MET A 130 2.50 6.98 7.20
N SER A 131 2.19 7.46 8.40
CA SER A 131 2.93 7.13 9.62
C SER A 131 3.12 5.62 9.85
N VAL A 132 2.14 4.80 9.44
CA VAL A 132 2.20 3.33 9.55
C VAL A 132 3.26 2.67 8.66
N PHE A 133 3.75 3.37 7.64
CA PHE A 133 4.79 2.86 6.72
C PHE A 133 6.22 3.22 7.16
N LEU A 134 6.39 4.06 8.18
CA LEU A 134 7.71 4.54 8.61
C LEU A 134 8.39 3.59 9.61
N GLY A 135 7.63 2.69 10.24
CA GLY A 135 8.15 1.74 11.21
C GLY A 135 7.05 0.85 11.80
N PRO A 136 7.43 -0.13 12.64
CA PRO A 136 6.50 -1.11 13.20
C PRO A 136 5.56 -0.53 14.28
N ASP A 137 5.96 0.58 14.93
CA ASP A 137 5.14 1.30 15.90
C ASP A 137 4.67 2.63 15.31
N GLN A 138 3.40 2.66 14.90
CA GLN A 138 2.77 3.85 14.34
C GLN A 138 2.72 5.00 15.36
N LEU A 139 2.48 4.71 16.65
CA LEU A 139 2.34 5.74 17.67
C LEU A 139 3.68 6.41 17.95
N ALA A 140 4.75 5.63 18.06
CA ALA A 140 6.10 6.15 18.21
C ALA A 140 6.51 7.03 17.00
N SER A 141 6.16 6.58 15.79
CA SER A 141 6.39 7.35 14.56
C SER A 141 5.62 8.68 14.59
N GLU A 142 4.35 8.66 14.99
CA GLU A 142 3.52 9.88 15.11
C GLU A 142 4.03 10.84 16.17
N MET A 143 4.50 10.33 17.32
CA MET A 143 5.12 11.15 18.36
C MET A 143 6.38 11.86 17.87
N LEU A 144 7.22 11.16 17.08
CA LEU A 144 8.39 11.78 16.45
C LEU A 144 7.98 12.88 15.47
N LEU A 145 7.04 12.59 14.56
CA LEU A 145 6.55 13.54 13.56
C LEU A 145 5.87 14.77 14.19
N ALA A 146 5.19 14.60 15.32
CA ALA A 146 4.49 15.69 16.02
C ALA A 146 5.44 16.75 16.60
N ASN A 147 6.74 16.47 16.70
CA ASN A 147 7.74 17.47 17.11
C ASN A 147 8.00 18.54 16.03
N ASP A 148 7.58 18.30 14.78
CA ASP A 148 7.70 19.28 13.71
C ASP A 148 6.41 20.10 13.53
N PRO A 149 6.45 21.44 13.59
CA PRO A 149 5.26 22.28 13.47
C PRO A 149 4.47 22.13 12.16
N LEU A 150 5.13 21.77 11.05
CA LEU A 150 4.47 21.62 9.74
C LEU A 150 3.77 20.27 9.60
N VAL A 151 4.19 19.27 10.36
CA VAL A 151 3.65 17.90 10.32
C VAL A 151 2.64 17.67 11.46
N SER A 152 2.84 18.30 12.62
CA SER A 152 2.05 18.09 13.84
C SER A 152 0.55 18.29 13.66
N THR A 153 0.14 19.32 12.91
CA THR A 153 -1.28 19.61 12.64
C THR A 153 -1.96 18.48 11.87
N TRP A 154 -1.25 17.84 10.93
CA TRP A 154 -1.74 16.69 10.18
C TRP A 154 -1.77 15.43 11.03
N VAL A 155 -0.74 15.19 11.86
CA VAL A 155 -0.72 14.08 12.82
C VAL A 155 -1.93 14.15 13.75
N GLN A 156 -2.17 15.30 14.36
CA GLN A 156 -3.32 15.51 15.23
C GLN A 156 -4.66 15.34 14.50
N LYS A 157 -4.77 15.79 13.24
CA LYS A 157 -5.96 15.54 12.42
C LYS A 157 -6.22 14.04 12.28
N TYR A 158 -5.21 13.26 11.89
CA TYR A 158 -5.38 11.83 11.66
C TYR A 158 -5.56 11.03 12.94
N GLN A 159 -4.97 11.46 14.06
CA GLN A 159 -5.26 10.90 15.38
C GLN A 159 -6.74 11.08 15.74
N ARG A 160 -7.29 12.30 15.63
CA ARG A 160 -8.73 12.55 15.83
C ARG A 160 -9.60 11.71 14.90
N SER A 161 -9.19 11.54 13.65
CA SER A 161 -9.91 10.67 12.71
C SER A 161 -9.92 9.22 13.19
N LYS A 162 -8.76 8.67 13.56
CA LYS A 162 -8.62 7.29 14.07
C LYS A 162 -9.41 7.02 15.36
N GLU A 163 -9.66 8.04 16.18
CA GLU A 163 -10.53 7.95 17.36
C GLU A 163 -12.01 7.80 17.02
N THR A 164 -12.47 8.32 15.87
CA THR A 164 -13.85 8.11 15.40
C THR A 164 -14.08 6.66 14.99
N VAL A 165 -15.33 6.19 15.02
CA VAL A 165 -15.66 4.81 14.63
C VAL A 165 -15.22 4.50 13.19
N SER A 166 -15.55 5.37 12.23
CA SER A 166 -15.31 5.13 10.80
C SER A 166 -13.95 5.59 10.29
N GLN A 167 -13.23 6.45 11.03
CA GLN A 167 -11.86 6.91 10.69
C GLN A 167 -11.64 7.33 9.23
N THR A 168 -12.69 7.87 8.62
CA THR A 168 -12.81 8.05 7.16
C THR A 168 -11.73 8.94 6.58
N ASP A 169 -11.47 10.10 7.20
CA ASP A 169 -10.43 11.03 6.75
C ASP A 169 -9.04 10.36 6.69
N TYR A 170 -8.69 9.56 7.69
CA TYR A 170 -7.42 8.83 7.72
C TYR A 170 -7.35 7.77 6.62
N GLU A 171 -8.38 6.91 6.52
CA GLU A 171 -8.39 5.84 5.51
C GLU A 171 -8.34 6.41 4.09
N VAL A 172 -9.19 7.40 3.79
CA VAL A 172 -9.28 7.99 2.45
C VAL A 172 -7.98 8.70 2.05
N ASP A 173 -7.40 9.51 2.94
CA ASP A 173 -6.15 10.23 2.63
C ASP A 173 -4.95 9.27 2.52
N LEU A 174 -4.93 8.20 3.32
CA LEU A 174 -3.91 7.16 3.24
C LEU A 174 -3.98 6.45 1.89
N ILE A 175 -5.17 5.97 1.49
CA ILE A 175 -5.37 5.32 0.19
C ILE A 175 -5.01 6.27 -0.95
N THR A 176 -5.41 7.54 -0.87
CA THR A 176 -5.07 8.54 -1.88
C THR A 176 -3.57 8.75 -2.02
N THR A 177 -2.85 8.77 -0.91
CA THR A 177 -1.39 8.94 -0.91
C THR A 177 -0.68 7.69 -1.42
N LEU A 178 -1.10 6.51 -0.95
CA LEU A 178 -0.60 5.23 -1.42
C LEU A 178 -0.82 5.07 -2.93
N THR A 179 -1.97 5.50 -3.45
CA THR A 179 -2.26 5.43 -4.89
C THR A 179 -1.33 6.28 -5.72
N LYS A 180 -0.97 7.48 -5.26
CA LYS A 180 0.02 8.33 -5.94
C LYS A 180 1.40 7.72 -5.92
N LEU A 181 1.85 7.21 -4.77
CA LEU A 181 3.16 6.56 -4.64
C LEU A 181 3.29 5.34 -5.55
N ASN A 182 2.23 4.54 -5.60
CA ASN A 182 2.20 3.29 -6.36
C ASN A 182 2.36 3.48 -7.88
N THR A 183 2.14 4.68 -8.41
CA THR A 183 2.26 4.96 -9.85
C THR A 183 3.44 5.83 -10.22
N LEU A 184 4.28 6.24 -9.26
CA LEU A 184 5.43 7.09 -9.54
C LEU A 184 6.40 6.40 -10.51
N GLY A 185 6.68 7.07 -11.63
CA GLY A 185 7.64 6.60 -12.64
C GLY A 185 7.17 5.40 -13.48
N GLN A 186 5.96 4.88 -13.26
CA GLN A 186 5.42 3.72 -13.96
C GLN A 186 4.43 4.13 -15.05
N GLN A 187 4.48 3.44 -16.20
CA GLN A 187 3.43 3.49 -17.21
C GLN A 187 2.61 2.21 -17.10
N ILE A 188 1.32 2.34 -16.77
CA ILE A 188 0.46 1.19 -16.55
C ILE A 188 -0.02 0.62 -17.88
N ASN A 189 0.24 -0.67 -18.10
CA ASN A 189 -0.34 -1.44 -19.19
C ASN A 189 -1.74 -1.94 -18.77
N ASN A 190 -2.80 -1.29 -19.25
CA ASN A 190 -4.17 -1.66 -18.88
C ASN A 190 -4.62 -3.00 -19.48
N GLU A 191 -3.87 -3.52 -20.46
CA GLU A 191 -4.09 -4.81 -21.09
C GLU A 191 -3.21 -5.91 -20.48
N ALA A 192 -2.42 -5.60 -19.46
CA ALA A 192 -1.60 -6.57 -18.75
C ALA A 192 -2.47 -7.71 -18.20
N TYR A 193 -1.93 -8.92 -18.22
CA TYR A 193 -2.57 -10.13 -17.69
C TYR A 193 -3.89 -10.52 -18.39
N THR A 194 -4.14 -9.99 -19.58
CA THR A 194 -5.24 -10.43 -20.43
C THR A 194 -4.88 -11.71 -21.19
N TYR A 195 -5.91 -12.44 -21.62
CA TYR A 195 -5.75 -13.66 -22.42
C TYR A 195 -6.87 -13.76 -23.46
N PRO A 196 -6.68 -14.49 -24.57
CA PRO A 196 -7.70 -14.63 -25.60
C PRO A 196 -9.01 -15.21 -25.05
N VAL A 197 -10.12 -14.51 -25.28
CA VAL A 197 -11.45 -15.03 -24.97
C VAL A 197 -11.82 -16.07 -26.03
N GLN A 198 -12.08 -17.32 -25.61
CA GLN A 198 -12.59 -18.34 -26.51
C GLN A 198 -13.95 -17.89 -27.04
N LYS A 199 -14.03 -17.62 -28.35
CA LYS A 199 -15.30 -17.34 -29.01
C LYS A 199 -16.10 -18.63 -29.06
N LEU A 200 -17.33 -18.61 -28.56
CA LEU A 200 -18.27 -19.72 -28.72
C LEU A 200 -18.55 -19.89 -30.21
N ASP A 201 -18.26 -21.07 -30.73
CA ASP A 201 -18.63 -21.45 -32.09
C ASP A 201 -20.11 -21.81 -32.10
N PHE A 202 -20.95 -20.82 -32.37
CA PHE A 202 -22.40 -20.99 -32.42
C PHE A 202 -22.87 -22.00 -33.48
N GLY A 203 -22.02 -22.38 -34.45
CA GLY A 203 -22.31 -23.45 -35.41
C GLY A 203 -22.17 -24.87 -34.83
N LYS A 204 -21.53 -25.02 -33.66
CA LYS A 204 -21.38 -26.30 -32.95
C LYS A 204 -22.39 -26.50 -31.82
N LEU A 205 -23.14 -25.47 -31.48
CA LEU A 205 -24.27 -25.58 -30.55
C LEU A 205 -25.42 -26.24 -31.31
N LYS A 206 -25.62 -27.55 -31.12
CA LYS A 206 -26.85 -28.23 -31.54
C LYS A 206 -28.01 -27.66 -30.70
N LEU A 207 -28.89 -26.90 -31.35
CA LEU A 207 -30.23 -26.57 -30.85
C LEU A 207 -31.09 -27.85 -30.81
#